data_AF-A0A5J5JYP4-F1
#
_entry.id   AF-A0A5J5JYP4-F1
#
_cell.length_a   1.000
_cell.length_b   1.000
_cell.length_c   1.000
_cell.angle_alpha   90.00
_cell.angle_beta   90.00
_cell.angle_gamma   90.00
#
_symmetry.space_group_name_H-M   'P 1'
#
loop_
_entity.id
_entity.type
_entity.pdbx_description
1 polymer ?
#
loop_
_entity_poly.entity_id
_entity_poly.type
_entity_poly.pdbx_seq_one_letter_code
_entity_poly.pdbx_strand_id
1 'polypeptide(L)' 'MDLSPPYLLEWRKSSYSGSGDNCVEVAELAGGGRAVRDSKDPDGPVLTFTSAEWCAFIGGVKHGTFD' A
#
# COMPACT_ATOMS: atom_id res chain seq x y z
N MET A 1 -11.20 26.81 1.40
CA MET A 1 -10.72 25.52 1.93
C MET A 1 -11.40 24.46 1.12
N ASP A 2 -10.67 23.91 0.15
CA ASP A 2 -11.17 22.96 -0.84
C ASP A 2 -11.57 21.64 -0.17
N LEU A 3 -12.84 21.26 -0.31
CA LEU A 3 -13.40 20.02 0.22
C LEU A 3 -13.50 18.99 -0.93
N SER A 4 -12.37 18.59 -1.52
CA SER A 4 -12.30 17.31 -2.22
C SER A 4 -12.19 16.21 -1.16
N PRO A 5 -13.08 15.20 -1.11
CA PRO A 5 -13.17 14.30 0.05
C PRO A 5 -11.90 13.41 0.15
N PRO A 6 -11.01 13.64 1.12
CA PRO A 6 -9.75 12.90 1.20
C PRO A 6 -9.88 11.56 1.95
N TYR A 7 -11.10 11.09 2.24
CA TYR A 7 -11.32 10.12 3.33
C TYR A 7 -11.67 8.70 2.93
N LEU A 8 -11.80 8.38 1.64
CA LEU A 8 -11.88 6.98 1.21
C LEU A 8 -10.58 6.63 0.49
N LEU A 9 -9.74 5.84 1.17
CA LEU A 9 -8.59 5.21 0.55
C LEU A 9 -9.08 4.31 -0.60
N GLU A 10 -8.67 4.63 -1.83
CA GLU A 10 -8.95 3.79 -2.98
C GLU A 10 -8.00 2.60 -2.97
N TRP A 11 -8.45 1.49 -2.39
CA TRP A 11 -7.68 0.26 -2.30
C TRP A 11 -7.61 -0.45 -3.66
N ARG A 12 -6.41 -0.62 -4.18
CA ARG A 12 -6.12 -1.49 -5.31
C ARG A 12 -5.52 -2.80 -4.83
N LYS A 13 -6.22 -3.90 -5.11
CA LYS A 13 -5.70 -5.25 -4.92
C LYS A 13 -4.56 -5.55 -5.90
N SER A 14 -3.47 -6.16 -5.43
CA SER A 14 -2.38 -6.57 -6.30
C SER A 14 -2.84 -7.61 -7.31
N SER A 15 -2.42 -7.52 -8.57
CA SER A 15 -2.71 -8.50 -9.62
C SER A 15 -2.05 -9.86 -9.36
N TYR A 16 -1.09 -9.93 -8.44
CA TYR A 16 -0.47 -11.16 -7.97
C TYR A 16 -1.27 -11.85 -6.86
N SER A 17 -2.38 -11.23 -6.41
CA SER A 17 -3.35 -11.82 -5.50
C SER A 17 -4.24 -12.82 -6.27
N GLY A 18 -3.78 -14.06 -6.38
CA GLY A 18 -4.55 -15.18 -6.95
C GLY A 18 -5.31 -15.98 -5.89
N SER A 19 -5.62 -17.26 -6.17
CA SER A 19 -6.30 -18.19 -5.24
C SER A 19 -5.48 -18.61 -4.01
N GLY A 20 -4.46 -17.83 -3.62
CA GLY A 20 -3.55 -18.14 -2.51
C GLY A 20 -3.72 -17.20 -1.32
N ASP A 21 -2.97 -17.47 -0.25
CA ASP A 21 -3.12 -16.83 1.07
C ASP A 21 -2.28 -15.57 1.30
N ASN A 22 -1.69 -14.95 0.27
CA ASN A 22 -0.79 -13.80 0.41
C ASN A 22 -1.29 -12.56 -0.35
N CYS A 23 -2.59 -12.25 -0.23
CA CYS A 23 -3.23 -11.16 -0.94
C CYS A 23 -2.97 -9.81 -0.24
N VAL A 24 -2.50 -8.81 -0.99
CA VAL A 24 -2.23 -7.45 -0.48
C VAL A 24 -2.99 -6.39 -1.27
N GLU A 25 -3.42 -5.34 -0.57
CA GLU A 25 -4.01 -4.14 -1.19
C GLU A 25 -3.17 -2.91 -0.86
N VAL A 26 -3.12 -1.97 -1.82
CA VAL A 26 -2.38 -0.71 -1.68
C VAL A 26 -3.29 0.45 -2.04
N ALA A 27 -3.24 1.52 -1.24
CA ALA A 27 -3.93 2.78 -1.53
C ALA A 27 -2.95 3.96 -1.57
N GLU A 28 -3.28 4.97 -2.37
CA GLU A 28 -2.53 6.21 -2.42
C GLU A 28 -2.93 7.13 -1.26
N LEU A 29 -1.93 7.73 -0.60
CA LEU A 29 -2.12 8.75 0.42
C LEU A 29 -1.80 10.14 -0.14
N ALA A 30 -2.37 11.17 0.50
CA ALA A 30 -1.99 12.55 0.24
C ALA A 30 -0.46 12.72 0.35
N GLY A 31 0.12 13.57 -0.52
CA GLY A 31 1.57 13.75 -0.57
C GLY A 31 2.35 12.58 -1.19
N GLY A 32 1.66 11.66 -1.88
CA GLY A 32 2.30 10.56 -2.62
C GLY A 32 2.73 9.38 -1.75
N GLY A 33 2.26 9.31 -0.50
CA GLY A 33 2.46 8.16 0.37
C GLY A 33 1.65 6.94 -0.06
N ARG A 34 1.86 5.82 0.64
CA ARG A 34 1.15 4.56 0.40
C ARG A 34 0.66 3.94 1.71
N ALA A 35 -0.55 3.41 1.66
CA ALA A 35 -1.08 2.51 2.69
C ALA A 35 -1.11 1.08 2.14
N VAL A 36 -0.77 0.10 2.96
CA VAL A 36 -0.73 -1.32 2.61
C VAL A 36 -1.47 -2.12 3.69
N ARG A 37 -2.31 -3.07 3.27
CA ARG A 37 -3.02 -4.00 4.18
C ARG A 37 -3.13 -5.41 3.62
N ASP A 38 -3.43 -6.37 4.49
CA ASP A 38 -3.85 -7.72 4.08
C ASP A 38 -5.28 -7.63 3.49
N SER A 39 -5.46 -8.16 2.28
CA SER A 39 -6.79 -8.22 1.66
C SER A 39 -7.78 -9.08 2.45
N LYS A 40 -7.28 -10.04 3.22
CA LYS A 40 -8.08 -11.01 3.99
C LYS A 40 -8.54 -10.47 5.33
N ASP A 41 -7.88 -9.43 5.83
CA ASP A 41 -8.22 -8.75 7.08
C ASP A 41 -8.32 -7.24 6.82
N PRO A 42 -9.37 -6.78 6.10
CA PRO A 42 -9.49 -5.38 5.68
C PRO A 42 -9.67 -4.39 6.83
N ASP A 43 -10.13 -4.88 7.99
CA ASP A 43 -10.28 -4.13 9.25
C ASP A 43 -9.03 -4.26 10.17
N GLY A 44 -8.06 -5.07 9.75
CA GLY A 44 -6.79 -5.26 10.43
C GLY A 44 -5.82 -4.08 10.28
N PRO A 45 -4.57 -4.25 10.77
CA PRO A 45 -3.58 -3.18 10.75
C PRO A 45 -3.24 -2.70 9.33
N VAL A 46 -3.14 -1.37 9.17
CA VAL A 46 -2.69 -0.72 7.94
C VAL A 46 -1.28 -0.17 8.13
N LEU A 47 -0.34 -0.61 7.31
CA LEU A 47 1.00 -0.04 7.24
C LEU A 47 0.96 1.22 6.37
N THR A 48 1.57 2.31 6.83
CA THR A 48 1.64 3.57 6.07
C THR A 48 3.09 3.97 5.83
N PHE A 49 3.34 4.48 4.63
CA PHE A 49 4.66 4.89 4.17
C PHE A 49 4.55 6.29 3.57
N THR A 50 5.53 7.14 3.89
CA THR A 50 5.77 8.37 3.13
C THR A 50 6.20 8.03 1.71
N SER A 51 6.12 9.02 0.80
CA SER A 51 6.59 8.85 -0.57
C SER A 51 8.07 8.41 -0.64
N ALA A 52 8.92 8.98 0.23
CA ALA A 52 10.34 8.67 0.31
C ALA A 52 10.59 7.23 0.78
N GLU A 53 9.92 6.80 1.86
CA GLU A 53 10.02 5.43 2.36
C GLU A 53 9.52 4.41 1.35
N TRP A 54 8.43 4.72 0.64
CA TRP A 54 7.92 3.84 -0.42
C TRP A 54 8.93 3.69 -1.57
N CYS A 55 9.54 4.80 -2.01
CA CYS A 55 10.59 4.75 -3.03
C CYS A 55 11.81 3.93 -2.58
N ALA A 56 12.24 4.12 -1.33
CA ALA A 56 13.34 3.36 -0.75
C ALA A 56 13.02 1.86 -0.64
N PHE A 57 11.80 1.52 -0.20
CA PHE A 57 11.32 0.14 -0.12
C PHE A 57 11.36 -0.56 -1.48
N ILE A 58 10.76 0.05 -2.51
CA ILE A 58 10.78 -0.50 -3.87
C ILE A 58 12.22 -0.63 -4.41
N GLY A 59 13.07 0.35 -4.10
CA GLY A 59 14.50 0.29 -4.38
C GLY A 59 15.14 -0.96 -3.76
N GLY A 60 15.01 -1.17 -2.46
CA GLY A 60 15.60 -2.32 -1.76
C GLY A 60 15.08 -3.67 -2.26
N VAL A 61 13.78 -3.78 -2.54
CA VAL A 61 13.19 -5.01 -3.12
C VAL A 61 13.83 -5.33 -4.48
N LYS A 62 13.97 -4.33 -5.36
CA LYS A 62 14.60 -4.54 -6.68
C LYS A 62 16.07 -4.92 -6.61
N HIS A 63 16.78 -4.50 -5.57
CA HIS A 63 18.19 -4.82 -5.36
C HIS A 63 18.40 -6.12 -4.54
N GLY A 64 17.33 -6.82 -4.14
CA GLY A 64 17.44 -8.02 -3.31
C GLY A 64 17.95 -7.75 -1.89
N THR A 65 17.75 -6.54 -1.37
CA THR A 65 18.25 -6.13 -0.04
C THR A 65 17.58 -6.87 1.12
N PHE A 66 16.43 -7.50 0.87
CA PHE A 66 15.57 -8.11 1.88
C PHE A 66 15.36 -9.62 1.67
N ASP A 67 16.19 -10.27 0.86
CA ASP A 67 16.19 -11.73 0.62
C ASP A 67 17.00 -12.48 1.70
#